data_AF-A0A6B3FID5-F1
#
_entry.id   AF-A0A6B3FID5-F1
#
_cell.length_a   1.000
_cell.length_b   1.000
_cell.length_c   1.000
_cell.angle_alpha   90.00
_cell.angle_beta   90.00
_cell.angle_gamma   90.00
#
_symmetry.space_group_name_H-M   'P 1'
#
loop_
_entity.id
_entity.type
_entity.pdbx_description
1 polymer ?
#
loop_
_entity_poly.entity_id
_entity_poly.type
_entity_poly.pdbx_seq_one_letter_code
_entity_poly.pdbx_strand_id
1 'polypeptide(L)' 'MSTQPAESAAESWSFETKQVHAGAVPDPATGARATPIYQTSSFVFRDTR' A
#
# COMPACT_ATOMS: atom_id res chain seq x y z
N MET A 1 -7.29 27.76 8.58
CA MET A 1 -7.41 26.79 7.47
C MET A 1 -6.76 25.49 7.92
N SER A 2 -7.53 24.59 8.55
CA SER A 2 -7.08 23.22 8.79
C SER A 2 -7.22 22.46 7.49
N THR A 3 -6.10 22.01 6.92
CA THR A 3 -6.11 21.01 5.86
C THR A 3 -6.62 19.71 6.47
N GLN A 4 -7.83 19.33 6.12
CA GLN A 4 -8.38 18.01 6.35
C GLN A 4 -7.56 17.03 5.49
N PRO A 5 -7.04 15.92 6.02
CA PRO A 5 -6.40 14.92 5.17
C PRO A 5 -7.45 14.47 4.16
N ALA A 6 -7.08 14.44 2.87
CA ALA A 6 -7.99 13.99 1.83
C ALA A 6 -8.43 12.56 2.15
N GLU A 7 -9.72 12.38 2.42
CA GLU A 7 -10.27 11.04 2.60
C GLU A 7 -9.89 10.21 1.37
N SER A 8 -9.19 9.10 1.57
CA SER A 8 -8.75 8.30 0.43
C SER A 8 -9.99 7.71 -0.24
N ALA A 9 -10.01 7.57 -1.57
CA ALA A 9 -11.18 7.00 -2.27
C ALA A 9 -11.61 5.63 -1.69
N ALA A 10 -10.67 4.90 -1.07
CA ALA A 10 -10.94 3.66 -0.35
C ALA A 10 -11.82 3.83 0.89
N GLU A 11 -11.81 4.98 1.57
CA GLU A 11 -12.67 5.26 2.73
C GLU A 11 -14.15 5.37 2.34
N SER A 12 -14.45 5.84 1.11
CA SER A 12 -15.82 5.94 0.58
C SER A 12 -16.41 4.63 0.04
N TRP A 13 -15.62 3.55 -0.06
CA TRP A 13 -16.10 2.26 -0.57
C TRP A 13 -17.01 1.50 0.41
N SER A 14 -17.88 0.65 -0.13
CA SER A 14 -18.61 -0.36 0.64
C SER A 14 -17.68 -1.40 1.26
N PHE A 15 -18.14 -2.07 2.31
CA PHE A 15 -17.33 -3.03 3.08
C PHE A 15 -16.80 -4.18 2.21
N GLU A 16 -17.64 -4.72 1.33
CA GLU A 16 -17.30 -5.83 0.43
C GLU A 16 -16.15 -5.47 -0.52
N THR A 17 -16.12 -4.22 -1.02
CA THR A 17 -15.04 -3.73 -1.88
C THR A 17 -13.76 -3.49 -1.08
N LYS A 18 -13.89 -2.95 0.14
CA LYS A 18 -12.75 -2.73 1.05
C LYS A 18 -12.04 -4.04 1.41
N GLN A 19 -12.79 -5.13 1.62
CA GLN A 19 -12.19 -6.44 1.92
C GLN A 19 -11.19 -6.90 0.87
N VAL A 20 -11.43 -6.57 -0.40
CA VAL A 20 -10.56 -7.00 -1.51
C VAL A 20 -9.42 -6.01 -1.77
N HIS A 21 -9.65 -4.72 -1.59
CA HIS A 21 -8.77 -3.69 -2.14
C HIS A 21 -8.16 -2.73 -1.11
N ALA A 22 -8.67 -2.67 0.13
CA ALA A 22 -8.13 -1.73 1.12
C ALA A 22 -6.68 -2.08 1.47
N GLY A 23 -5.80 -1.07 1.48
CA GLY A 23 -4.37 -1.24 1.75
C GLY A 23 -3.56 -1.90 0.64
N ALA A 24 -4.21 -2.40 -0.42
CA ALA A 24 -3.52 -2.96 -1.59
C ALA A 24 -3.13 -1.85 -2.57
N VAL A 25 -1.87 -1.84 -2.99
CA VAL A 25 -1.34 -0.99 -4.07
C VAL A 25 -0.48 -1.84 -4.99
N PRO A 26 -0.44 -1.55 -6.31
CA PRO A 26 0.49 -2.24 -7.20
C PRO A 26 1.94 -2.07 -6.74
N ASP A 27 2.74 -3.13 -6.87
CA ASP A 27 4.18 -3.10 -6.55
C ASP A 27 4.87 -1.99 -7.36
N PRO A 28 5.61 -1.06 -6.72
CA PRO A 28 6.19 0.07 -7.41
C PRO A 28 7.33 -0.31 -8.37
N ALA A 29 7.97 -1.47 -8.19
CA ALA A 29 9.07 -1.90 -9.04
C ALA A 29 8.60 -2.51 -10.37
N THR A 30 7.45 -3.18 -10.38
CA THR A 30 6.98 -4.00 -11.52
C THR A 30 5.54 -3.72 -11.96
N GLY A 31 4.75 -3.04 -11.14
CA GLY A 31 3.31 -2.86 -11.34
C GLY A 31 2.47 -4.11 -11.02
N ALA A 32 3.06 -5.15 -10.42
CA ALA A 32 2.33 -6.36 -10.04
C ALA A 32 1.18 -6.03 -9.08
N ARG A 33 -0.02 -6.51 -9.38
CA ARG A 33 -1.21 -6.35 -8.52
C ARG A 33 -1.31 -7.41 -7.44
N ALA A 34 -0.77 -8.60 -7.69
CA ALA A 34 -0.60 -9.60 -6.66
C ALA A 34 0.60 -9.23 -5.79
N THR A 35 0.46 -9.35 -4.47
CA THR A 35 1.54 -9.07 -3.52
C THR A 35 2.72 -10.02 -3.78
N PRO A 36 3.93 -9.50 -4.04
CA PRO A 36 5.10 -10.35 -4.21
C PRO A 36 5.42 -11.17 -2.97
N ILE A 37 5.97 -12.36 -3.18
CA ILE A 37 6.51 -13.18 -2.08
C ILE A 37 7.94 -12.70 -1.80
N TYR A 38 8.11 -11.90 -0.74
CA TYR A 38 9.43 -11.48 -0.27
C TYR A 38 10.07 -12.55 0.61
N GLN A 39 10.56 -13.62 -0.02
CA GLN A 39 11.24 -14.72 0.67
C GLN A 39 12.69 -14.34 1.02
N THR A 40 12.84 -13.37 1.92
CA THR A 40 14.13 -12.90 2.46
C THR A 40 14.05 -12.81 3.98
N SER A 41 15.18 -12.93 4.66
CA SER A 41 15.29 -12.72 6.10
C SER A 41 15.78 -11.31 6.47
N SER A 42 16.15 -10.48 5.49
CA SER A 42 16.74 -9.15 5.73
C SER A 42 16.50 -8.18 4.57
N PHE A 43 16.55 -6.88 4.88
CA PHE A 43 16.46 -5.77 3.92
C PHE A 43 17.69 -4.87 4.02
N VAL A 44 18.07 -4.23 2.91
CA VAL A 44 19.23 -3.32 2.85
C VAL A 44 18.86 -1.94 3.40
N PHE A 45 19.73 -1.38 4.23
CA PHE A 45 19.64 0.03 4.63
C PHE A 45 20.22 0.92 3.53
N ARG A 46 19.61 2.09 3.30
CA ARG A 46 20.13 3.07 2.33
C ARG A 46 21.43 3.72 2.81
N ASP A 47 21.58 3.90 4.12
CA ASP A 47 22.77 4.46 4.77
C ASP A 47 22.98 3.76 6.13
N THR A 48 24.20 3.78 6.65
CA THR A 48 24.61 3.18 7.93
C THR A 48 25.09 4.20 8.97
N ARG A 49 25.10 5.49 8.64
CA ARG A 49 25.44 6.60 9.54
C ARG A 49 24.24 7.18 10.26
#